data_AF-A0A3D0R4E2-F1
#
_entry.id   AF-A0A3D0R4E2-F1
#
_cell.length_a   1.000
_cell.length_b   1.000
_cell.length_c   1.000
_cell.angle_alpha   90.00
_cell.angle_beta   90.00
_cell.angle_gamma   90.00
#
_symmetry.space_group_name_H-M   'P 1'
#
loop_
_entity.id
_entity.type
_entity.pdbx_description
1 polymer ?
#
loop_
_entity_poly.entity_id
_entity_poly.type
_entity_poly.pdbx_seq_one_letter_code
_entity_poly.pdbx_strand_id
1 'polypeptide(L)'
;MNKILLTLIIGLYALTAQATTCPNPLTSSLKWGEIPKPWVLNPFSSTPQGSPQTIFKQAHILQARYGQGIVCTYQFPLGEYSIWQQVKVKLPAAGDYRWIATYMGFICNDSREICQFYTV
;
A
#
# COMPACT_ATOMS: atom_id res chain seq x y z
N MET A 1 -11.60 -37.14 -12.24
CA MET A 1 -10.79 -36.07 -11.62
C MET A 1 -11.06 -36.10 -10.12
N ASN A 2 -10.08 -36.52 -9.32
CA ASN A 2 -10.29 -36.96 -7.94
C ASN A 2 -10.70 -35.76 -7.06
N LYS A 3 -11.92 -35.77 -6.48
CA LYS A 3 -12.46 -34.63 -5.70
C LYS A 3 -11.51 -34.20 -4.59
N ILE A 4 -10.79 -35.15 -4.01
CA ILE A 4 -9.76 -34.96 -2.98
C ILE A 4 -8.65 -34.01 -3.47
N LEU A 5 -8.15 -34.20 -4.70
CA LEU A 5 -7.11 -33.38 -5.29
C LEU A 5 -7.58 -31.93 -5.51
N LEU A 6 -8.85 -31.74 -5.93
CA LEU A 6 -9.44 -30.42 -6.10
C LEU A 6 -9.56 -29.67 -4.77
N THR A 7 -9.98 -30.34 -3.69
CA THR A 7 -10.02 -29.76 -2.33
C THR A 7 -8.64 -29.35 -1.83
N LEU A 8 -7.61 -30.16 -2.10
CA LEU A 8 -6.23 -29.87 -1.68
C LEU A 8 -5.69 -28.61 -2.38
N ILE A 9 -5.97 -28.49 -3.69
CA ILE A 9 -5.55 -27.35 -4.50
C ILE A 9 -6.23 -26.07 -4.01
N ILE A 10 -7.55 -26.09 -3.77
CA ILE A 10 -8.31 -24.92 -3.28
C ILE A 10 -7.82 -24.50 -1.88
N GLY A 11 -7.49 -25.45 -1.00
CA GLY A 11 -6.94 -25.17 0.33
C GLY A 11 -5.57 -24.48 0.30
N LEU A 12 -4.72 -24.81 -0.68
CA LEU A 12 -3.39 -24.19 -0.83
C LEU A 12 -3.46 -22.73 -1.32
N TYR A 13 -4.47 -22.36 -2.12
CA TYR A 13 -4.64 -20.98 -2.59
C TYR A 13 -5.14 -20.02 -1.50
N ALA A 14 -5.80 -20.51 -0.45
CA ALA A 14 -6.31 -19.66 0.64
C ALA A 14 -5.22 -19.08 1.55
N LEU A 15 -3.96 -19.53 1.43
CA LEU A 15 -2.86 -19.17 2.33
C LEU A 15 -1.98 -18.01 1.84
N THR A 16 -2.26 -17.40 0.69
CA THR A 16 -1.38 -16.37 0.10
C THR A 16 -1.72 -14.96 0.56
N ALA A 17 -1.76 -14.70 1.87
CA ALA A 17 -1.75 -13.33 2.37
C ALA A 17 -0.33 -12.77 2.24
N GLN A 18 -0.08 -11.95 1.22
CA GLN A 18 1.24 -11.38 0.99
C GLN A 18 1.38 -10.02 1.69
N ALA A 19 2.45 -9.85 2.45
CA ALA A 19 2.89 -8.55 2.92
C ALA A 19 3.25 -7.70 1.71
N THR A 20 2.58 -6.57 1.54
CA THR A 20 2.82 -5.61 0.47
C THR A 20 3.37 -4.32 1.06
N THR A 21 4.21 -3.63 0.31
CA THR A 21 4.75 -2.31 0.64
C THR A 21 4.39 -1.32 -0.45
N CYS A 22 4.51 -0.03 -0.14
CA CYS A 22 4.39 1.02 -1.14
C CYS A 22 5.40 0.80 -2.29
N PRO A 23 5.04 1.10 -3.56
CA PRO A 23 5.97 1.02 -4.67
C PRO A 23 7.25 1.82 -4.42
N ASN A 24 8.40 1.21 -4.72
CA ASN A 24 9.67 1.91 -4.55
C ASN A 24 9.82 2.99 -5.65
N PRO A 25 10.03 4.27 -5.31
CA PRO A 25 10.10 5.34 -6.29
C PRO A 25 11.31 5.22 -7.24
N LEU A 26 12.37 4.51 -6.86
CA LEU A 26 13.60 4.36 -7.64
C LEU A 26 13.61 3.12 -8.53
N THR A 27 12.85 2.08 -8.17
CA THR A 27 12.87 0.80 -8.91
C THR A 27 11.59 0.51 -9.68
N SER A 28 10.45 1.04 -9.25
CA SER A 28 9.17 0.88 -9.95
C SER A 28 9.03 1.85 -11.13
N SER A 29 7.90 1.78 -11.84
CA SER A 29 7.53 2.72 -12.91
C SER A 29 7.42 4.18 -12.43
N LEU A 30 7.33 4.41 -11.11
CA LEU A 30 7.31 5.76 -10.53
C LEU A 30 8.57 6.58 -10.88
N LYS A 31 9.70 5.92 -11.13
CA LYS A 31 10.94 6.58 -11.58
C LYS A 31 10.78 7.29 -12.93
N TRP A 32 9.76 6.91 -13.71
CA TRP A 32 9.39 7.53 -14.99
C TRP A 32 8.12 8.38 -14.90
N GLY A 33 7.61 8.64 -13.68
CA GLY A 33 6.36 9.37 -13.47
C GLY A 33 5.10 8.51 -13.68
N GLU A 34 5.25 7.21 -13.93
CA GLU A 34 4.13 6.30 -14.21
C GLU A 34 3.69 5.55 -12.95
N ILE A 35 2.40 5.63 -12.62
CA ILE A 35 1.85 4.94 -11.44
C ILE A 35 1.67 3.44 -11.75
N PRO A 36 2.30 2.53 -10.98
CA PRO A 36 2.18 1.10 -11.23
C PRO A 36 0.80 0.60 -10.83
N LYS A 37 0.18 -0.26 -11.66
CA LYS A 37 -1.05 -0.97 -11.26
C LYS A 37 -0.77 -1.87 -10.05
N PRO A 38 -1.74 -2.05 -9.13
CA PRO A 38 -3.12 -1.55 -9.14
C PRO A 38 -3.30 -0.16 -8.49
N TRP A 39 -2.22 0.57 -8.22
CA TRP A 39 -2.28 1.89 -7.63
C TRP A 39 -2.84 2.90 -8.62
N VAL A 40 -3.50 3.92 -8.09
CA VAL A 40 -3.99 5.06 -8.88
C VAL A 40 -3.60 6.37 -8.19
N LEU A 41 -3.64 7.48 -8.92
CA LEU A 41 -3.34 8.80 -8.36
C LEU A 41 -4.39 9.19 -7.33
N ASN A 42 -3.97 9.76 -6.20
CA ASN A 42 -4.91 10.45 -5.31
C ASN A 42 -5.44 11.71 -6.04
N PRO A 43 -6.76 11.89 -6.20
CA PRO A 43 -7.33 13.02 -6.94
C PRO A 43 -6.96 14.40 -6.37
N PHE A 44 -6.48 14.48 -5.12
CA PHE A 44 -6.06 15.71 -4.46
C PHE A 44 -4.54 15.92 -4.48
N SER A 45 -3.82 15.14 -5.27
CA SER A 45 -2.37 15.13 -5.33
C SER A 45 -1.84 15.69 -6.65
N SER A 46 -0.65 16.29 -6.60
CA SER A 46 0.18 16.53 -7.78
C SER A 46 0.52 15.21 -8.50
N THR A 47 0.83 15.28 -9.80
CA THR A 47 1.23 14.12 -10.60
C THR A 47 2.69 13.73 -10.36
N PRO A 48 3.04 12.43 -10.33
CA PRO A 48 4.43 12.00 -10.24
C PRO A 48 5.24 12.50 -11.45
N GLN A 49 6.45 13.03 -11.20
CA GLN A 49 7.31 13.61 -12.25
C GLN A 49 8.49 12.72 -12.65
N GLY A 50 8.67 11.54 -12.04
CA GLY A 50 9.81 10.68 -12.34
C GLY A 50 11.16 11.26 -11.91
N SER A 51 11.23 11.84 -10.70
CA SER A 51 12.47 12.41 -10.18
C SER A 51 13.30 11.36 -9.42
N PRO A 52 14.63 11.27 -9.63
CA PRO A 52 15.51 10.40 -8.84
C PRO A 52 15.65 10.84 -7.38
N GLN A 53 15.22 12.07 -7.05
CA GLN A 53 15.18 12.60 -5.68
C GLN A 53 13.85 12.29 -4.98
N THR A 54 12.97 11.51 -5.61
CA THR A 54 11.70 11.11 -5.00
C THR A 54 11.94 10.11 -3.87
N ILE A 55 11.45 10.42 -2.68
CA ILE A 55 11.57 9.57 -1.49
C ILE A 55 10.21 9.20 -0.93
N PHE A 56 10.11 8.00 -0.35
CA PHE A 56 8.94 7.60 0.42
C PHE A 56 8.86 8.43 1.72
N LYS A 57 7.65 8.88 2.06
CA LYS A 57 7.39 9.68 3.27
C LYS A 57 6.63 8.90 4.33
N GLN A 58 5.52 8.29 3.93
CA GLN A 58 4.59 7.63 4.85
C GLN A 58 3.58 6.76 4.09
N ALA A 59 3.04 5.77 4.78
CA ALA A 59 1.91 4.98 4.34
C ALA A 59 0.73 5.16 5.30
N HIS A 60 -0.48 5.19 4.77
CA HIS A 60 -1.72 5.24 5.53
C HIS A 60 -2.56 4.02 5.19
N ILE A 61 -3.13 3.36 6.20
CA ILE A 61 -4.29 2.48 6.03
C ILE A 61 -5.52 3.34 6.35
N LEU A 62 -6.32 3.63 5.34
CA LEU A 62 -7.56 4.36 5.50
C LEU A 62 -8.69 3.40 5.86
N GLN A 63 -9.49 3.78 6.86
CA GLN A 63 -10.68 3.07 7.25
C GLN A 63 -11.87 4.04 7.29
N ALA A 64 -12.76 3.89 6.31
CA ALA A 64 -14.03 4.61 6.26
C ALA A 64 -15.20 3.64 6.46
N ARG A 65 -16.40 4.18 6.71
CA ARG A 65 -17.62 3.38 6.96
C ARG A 65 -17.93 2.37 5.84
N TYR A 66 -17.58 2.70 4.60
CA TYR A 66 -17.90 1.90 3.41
C TYR A 66 -16.67 1.38 2.65
N GLY A 67 -15.46 1.57 3.17
CA GLY A 67 -14.26 1.20 2.42
C GLY A 67 -12.97 1.22 3.22
N GLN A 68 -12.01 0.46 2.73
CA GLN A 68 -10.62 0.47 3.18
C GLN A 68 -9.71 0.72 1.99
N GLY A 69 -8.54 1.25 2.27
CA GLY A 69 -7.52 1.43 1.26
C GLY A 69 -6.19 1.81 1.86
N ILE A 70 -5.19 1.89 0.99
CA ILE A 70 -3.84 2.26 1.36
C ILE A 70 -3.50 3.52 0.59
N VAL A 71 -2.84 4.47 1.25
CA VAL A 71 -2.24 5.65 0.61
C VAL A 71 -0.75 5.62 0.85
N CYS A 72 0.02 5.86 -0.19
CA CYS A 72 1.47 6.02 -0.13
C CYS A 72 1.81 7.44 -0.54
N THR A 73 2.49 8.17 0.34
CA THR A 73 2.93 9.54 0.08
C THR A 73 4.42 9.57 -0.21
N TYR A 74 4.80 10.36 -1.21
CA TYR A 74 6.17 10.56 -1.64
C TYR A 74 6.48 12.05 -1.69
N GLN A 75 7.70 12.41 -1.31
CA GLN A 75 8.23 13.76 -1.47
C GLN A 75 9.19 13.79 -2.65
N PHE A 76 9.13 14.85 -3.44
CA PHE A 76 10.02 15.15 -4.54
C PHE A 76 10.38 16.64 -4.51
N PRO A 77 11.34 17.13 -5.33
CA PRO A 77 11.86 18.50 -5.19
C PRO A 77 10.82 19.62 -5.31
N LEU A 78 9.72 19.40 -6.04
CA LEU A 78 8.68 20.40 -6.27
C LEU A 78 7.45 20.21 -5.36
N GLY A 79 7.47 19.26 -4.42
CA GLY A 79 6.38 19.07 -3.47
C GLY A 79 6.19 17.61 -3.05
N GLU A 80 4.93 17.24 -2.83
CA GLU A 80 4.55 15.88 -2.46
C GLU A 80 3.48 15.37 -3.41
N TYR A 81 3.45 14.05 -3.59
CA TYR A 81 2.33 13.38 -4.23
C TYR A 81 1.94 12.12 -3.44
N SER A 82 0.70 11.68 -3.62
CA SER A 82 0.22 10.44 -3.06
C SER A 82 -0.51 9.60 -4.11
N ILE A 83 -0.32 8.29 -3.99
CA ILE A 83 -1.06 7.28 -4.75
C ILE A 83 -1.84 6.44 -3.76
N TRP A 84 -2.96 5.90 -4.20
CA TRP A 84 -3.82 5.08 -3.37
C TRP A 84 -4.28 3.81 -4.07
N GLN A 85 -4.65 2.84 -3.26
CA GLN A 85 -5.27 1.60 -3.70
C GLN A 85 -6.46 1.30 -2.79
N GLN A 86 -7.65 1.20 -3.37
CA GLN A 86 -8.83 0.75 -2.64
C GLN A 86 -8.80 -0.78 -2.56
N VAL A 87 -8.55 -1.31 -1.35
CA VAL A 87 -8.39 -2.74 -1.09
C VAL A 87 -8.68 -3.00 0.38
N LYS A 88 -9.19 -4.19 0.71
CA LYS A 88 -9.32 -4.62 2.10
C LYS A 88 -7.93 -4.90 2.67
N VAL A 89 -7.69 -4.38 3.86
CA VAL A 89 -6.40 -4.54 4.54
C VAL A 89 -6.66 -5.01 5.95
N LYS A 90 -5.84 -5.97 6.42
CA LYS A 90 -5.80 -6.33 7.82
C LYS A 90 -5.42 -5.10 8.65
N LEU A 91 -6.29 -4.70 9.56
CA LEU A 91 -6.00 -3.59 10.46
C LEU A 91 -4.88 -3.96 11.44
N PRO A 92 -3.98 -3.01 11.77
CA PRO A 92 -2.96 -3.22 12.79
C PRO A 92 -3.56 -3.63 14.14
N ALA A 93 -2.87 -4.50 14.85
CA ALA A 93 -3.23 -4.84 16.23
C ALA A 93 -2.86 -3.68 17.16
N ALA A 94 -3.53 -3.55 18.31
CA ALA A 94 -3.30 -2.46 19.26
C ALA A 94 -1.84 -2.36 19.78
N GLY A 95 -1.07 -3.46 19.75
CA GLY A 95 0.34 -3.49 20.15
C GLY A 95 1.35 -3.31 19.01
N ASP A 96 0.90 -3.02 17.78
CA ASP A 96 1.79 -2.81 16.65
C ASP A 96 2.33 -1.37 16.61
N TYR A 97 3.51 -1.15 17.18
CA TYR A 97 4.13 0.16 17.32
C TYR A 97 4.56 0.82 16.00
N ARG A 98 4.49 0.10 14.86
CA ARG A 98 4.77 0.69 13.53
C ARG A 98 3.62 1.59 13.05
N TRP A 99 2.43 1.38 13.59
CA TRP A 99 1.20 2.03 13.13
C TRP A 99 0.64 2.93 14.22
N ILE A 100 0.52 4.22 13.90
CA ILE A 100 -0.10 5.22 14.75
C ILE A 100 -1.58 5.28 14.40
N ALA A 101 -2.45 4.93 15.35
CA ALA A 101 -3.89 5.03 15.16
C ALA A 101 -4.33 6.50 15.07
N THR A 102 -5.25 6.78 14.15
CA THR A 102 -5.84 8.09 13.89
C THR A 102 -7.34 7.96 13.69
N TYR A 103 -8.06 9.09 13.64
CA TYR A 103 -9.49 9.10 13.37
C TYR A 103 -9.86 8.47 12.01
N MET A 104 -8.95 8.55 11.02
CA MET A 104 -9.20 8.09 9.64
C MET A 104 -8.59 6.71 9.34
N GLY A 105 -8.01 6.04 10.34
CA GLY A 105 -7.31 4.75 10.19
C GLY A 105 -5.93 4.76 10.86
N PHE A 106 -4.89 4.35 10.14
CA PHE A 106 -3.55 4.15 10.70
C PHE A 106 -2.46 4.77 9.82
N ILE A 107 -1.42 5.31 10.45
CA ILE A 107 -0.28 5.94 9.76
C ILE A 107 1.02 5.21 10.13
N CYS A 108 1.88 4.98 9.14
CA CYS A 108 3.27 4.54 9.32
C CYS A 108 4.21 5.55 8.65
N ASN A 109 5.08 6.17 9.45
CA ASN A 109 6.03 7.21 9.02
C ASN A 109 7.49 6.72 9.03
N ASP A 110 7.69 5.41 8.98
CA ASP A 110 9.00 4.77 8.97
C ASP A 110 9.47 4.53 7.53
N SER A 111 10.52 3.73 7.32
CA SER A 111 10.94 3.25 6.02
C SER A 111 9.83 2.46 5.31
N ARG A 112 9.87 2.49 3.97
CA ARG A 112 8.94 1.80 3.08
C ARG A 112 8.87 0.30 3.39
N GLU A 113 10.01 -0.29 3.76
CA GLU A 113 10.18 -1.71 4.07
C GLU A 113 9.52 -2.11 5.39
N ILE A 114 9.41 -1.17 6.35
CA ILE A 114 8.77 -1.38 7.66
C ILE A 114 7.25 -1.18 7.54
N CYS A 115 6.81 -0.21 6.74
CA CYS A 115 5.39 0.09 6.49
C CYS A 115 4.71 -0.96 5.60
N GLN A 116 4.52 -2.15 6.15
CA GLN A 116 3.93 -3.31 5.47
C GLN A 116 2.44 -3.44 5.80
N PHE A 117 1.67 -3.79 4.78
CA PHE A 117 0.23 -4.04 4.87
C PHE A 117 -0.11 -5.41 4.28
N TYR A 118 -1.13 -6.05 4.83
CA TYR A 118 -1.60 -7.36 4.41
C TYR A 118 -2.96 -7.19 3.76
N THR A 119 -3.02 -7.36 2.44
CA THR A 119 -4.27 -7.29 1.68
C THR A 119 -5.02 -8.62 1.80
N VAL A 120 -6.36 -8.54 1.79
CA VAL A 120 -7.28 -9.67 2.04
C VAL A 120 -8.21 -9.89 0.86
#